data_AF-A0A4Q5V9K0-F1
#
_entry.id   AF-A0A4Q5V9K0-F1
#
_cell.length_a   1.000
_cell.length_b   1.000
_cell.length_c   1.000
_cell.angle_alpha   90.00
_cell.angle_beta   90.00
_cell.angle_gamma   90.00
#
_symmetry.space_group_name_H-M   'P 1'
#
loop_
_entity.id
_entity.type
_entity.pdbx_description
1 polymer ?
#
loop_
_entity_poly.entity_id
_entity_poly.type
_entity_poly.pdbx_seq_one_letter_code
_entity_poly.pdbx_strand_id
1 'polypeptide(L)'
;MAKFLGPQDIYKELVEDVPENENWLLGLVAFAVVEEQKIEWIKHQLENNGAIPTSDEIEKWYAQLPQGALIRAKDTAQSRLTDYGQSSIDEYVSEFRKEIEEGLIVSEIRESKKFWPQFGVNLAGGFASSVLITALLTSLAFMLFNDTSESELASKLKHKLEVNAHGEERSNK
;
A
#
# COMPACT_ATOMS: atom_id res chain seq x y z
N MET A 1 -16.47 -14.41 -55.67
CA MET A 1 -16.20 -14.32 -54.22
C MET A 1 -14.88 -15.02 -53.99
N ALA A 2 -13.91 -14.34 -53.37
CA ALA A 2 -12.64 -14.97 -53.00
C ALA A 2 -12.96 -16.06 -51.96
N LYS A 3 -12.55 -17.30 -52.26
CA LYS A 3 -12.58 -18.40 -51.30
C LYS A 3 -11.19 -18.49 -50.71
N PHE A 4 -11.10 -18.63 -49.40
CA PHE A 4 -9.83 -18.92 -48.74
C PHE A 4 -9.48 -20.39 -49.02
N LEU A 5 -8.30 -20.66 -49.56
CA LEU A 5 -7.82 -22.01 -49.85
C LEU A 5 -6.92 -22.53 -48.72
N GLY A 6 -6.44 -21.63 -47.85
CA GLY A 6 -5.63 -22.05 -46.73
C GLY A 6 -5.23 -20.92 -45.80
N PRO A 7 -4.34 -21.22 -44.83
CA PRO A 7 -3.91 -20.26 -43.82
C PRO A 7 -3.18 -19.05 -44.43
N GLN A 8 -2.52 -19.20 -45.57
CA GLN A 8 -1.84 -18.08 -46.23
C GLN A 8 -2.82 -17.00 -46.70
N ASP A 9 -3.98 -17.38 -47.25
CA ASP A 9 -4.99 -16.42 -47.68
C ASP A 9 -5.62 -15.69 -46.49
N ILE A 10 -5.83 -16.41 -45.38
CA ILE A 10 -6.34 -15.83 -44.13
C ILE A 10 -5.31 -14.85 -43.55
N TYR A 11 -4.04 -15.25 -43.51
CA TYR A 11 -2.95 -14.42 -43.01
C TYR A 11 -2.81 -13.15 -43.85
N LYS A 12 -2.83 -13.28 -45.18
CA LYS A 12 -2.78 -12.15 -46.09
C LYS A 12 -3.91 -11.15 -45.82
N GLU A 13 -5.15 -11.62 -45.76
CA GLU A 13 -6.32 -10.76 -45.53
C GLU A 13 -6.34 -10.12 -44.13
N LEU A 14 -5.85 -10.82 -43.10
CA LEU A 14 -5.90 -10.33 -41.72
C LEU A 14 -4.66 -9.55 -41.28
N VAL A 15 -3.52 -9.70 -41.97
CA VAL A 15 -2.23 -9.21 -41.49
C VAL A 15 -1.47 -8.42 -42.55
N GLU A 16 -1.47 -8.85 -43.81
CA GLU A 16 -0.67 -8.21 -44.87
C GLU A 16 -1.44 -7.11 -45.61
N ASP A 17 -2.71 -7.37 -45.94
CA ASP A 17 -3.55 -6.48 -46.76
C ASP A 17 -4.44 -5.55 -45.90
N VAL A 18 -4.18 -5.46 -44.59
CA VAL A 18 -4.93 -4.57 -43.69
C VAL A 18 -4.52 -3.11 -43.87
N PRO A 19 -5.44 -2.15 -43.70
CA PRO A 19 -5.12 -0.73 -43.78
C PRO A 19 -4.11 -0.31 -42.70
N GLU A 20 -3.28 0.70 -42.96
CA GLU A 20 -2.21 1.14 -42.04
C GLU A 20 -2.69 1.58 -40.63
N ASN A 21 -3.98 1.87 -40.48
CA ASN A 21 -4.58 2.24 -39.19
C ASN A 21 -5.02 1.02 -38.36
N GLU A 22 -4.99 -0.19 -38.91
CA GLU A 22 -5.22 -1.42 -38.17
C GLU A 22 -3.93 -1.93 -37.53
N ASN A 23 -4.03 -2.43 -36.30
CA ASN A 23 -2.86 -2.91 -35.56
C ASN A 23 -2.47 -4.31 -36.04
N TRP A 24 -1.21 -4.49 -36.47
CA TRP A 24 -0.65 -5.77 -36.87
C TRP A 24 -0.87 -6.91 -35.85
N LEU A 25 -0.75 -6.62 -34.55
CA LEU A 25 -0.97 -7.61 -33.49
C LEU A 25 -2.43 -8.08 -33.44
N LEU A 26 -3.38 -7.17 -33.67
CA LEU A 26 -4.80 -7.53 -33.77
C LEU A 26 -5.01 -8.53 -34.92
N GLY A 27 -4.39 -8.26 -36.08
CA GLY A 27 -4.39 -9.17 -37.22
C GLY A 27 -3.85 -10.56 -36.90
N LEU A 28 -2.69 -10.63 -36.22
CA LEU A 28 -2.09 -11.90 -35.80
C LEU A 28 -2.97 -12.69 -34.84
N VAL A 29 -3.55 -12.02 -33.84
CA VAL A 29 -4.43 -12.69 -32.87
C VAL A 29 -5.72 -13.14 -33.56
N ALA A 30 -6.26 -12.35 -34.50
CA ALA A 30 -7.42 -12.76 -35.31
C ALA A 30 -7.10 -13.99 -36.18
N PHE A 31 -5.91 -14.03 -36.79
CA PHE A 31 -5.44 -15.21 -37.51
C PHE A 31 -5.38 -16.43 -36.58
N ALA A 32 -4.79 -16.28 -35.39
CA ALA A 32 -4.74 -17.36 -34.40
C ALA A 32 -6.14 -17.85 -33.98
N VAL A 33 -7.13 -16.95 -33.87
CA VAL A 33 -8.53 -17.33 -33.57
C VAL A 33 -9.12 -18.22 -34.69
N VAL A 34 -8.85 -17.93 -35.96
CA VAL A 34 -9.32 -18.78 -37.07
C VAL A 34 -8.62 -20.13 -37.05
N GLU A 35 -7.31 -20.16 -36.81
CA GLU A 35 -6.54 -21.40 -36.71
C GLU A 35 -6.97 -22.26 -35.52
N GLU A 36 -7.33 -21.65 -34.40
CA GLU A 36 -7.92 -22.32 -33.23
C GLU A 36 -9.24 -23.00 -33.60
N GLN A 37 -10.14 -22.31 -34.33
CA GLN A 37 -11.39 -22.90 -34.81
C GLN A 37 -11.17 -24.12 -35.71
N LYS A 38 -10.14 -24.08 -36.57
CA LYS A 38 -9.75 -25.25 -37.37
C LYS A 38 -9.29 -26.40 -36.49
N ILE A 39 -8.43 -26.14 -35.50
CA ILE A 39 -7.93 -27.17 -34.58
C ILE A 39 -9.10 -27.82 -33.83
N GLU A 40 -10.05 -27.04 -33.33
CA GLU A 40 -11.25 -27.56 -32.67
C GLU A 40 -12.13 -28.37 -33.62
N TRP A 41 -12.28 -27.93 -34.87
CA TRP A 41 -12.97 -28.72 -35.89
C TRP A 41 -12.25 -30.06 -36.18
N ILE A 42 -10.91 -30.08 -36.28
CA ILE A 42 -10.13 -31.30 -36.47
C ILE A 42 -10.34 -32.26 -35.30
N LYS A 43 -10.31 -31.76 -34.05
CA LYS A 43 -10.58 -32.58 -32.86
C LYS A 43 -11.98 -33.19 -32.94
N HIS A 44 -12.98 -32.40 -33.28
CA HIS A 44 -14.36 -32.87 -33.41
C HIS A 44 -14.54 -33.94 -34.51
N GLN A 45 -13.84 -33.78 -35.65
CA GLN A 45 -13.82 -34.79 -36.72
C GLN A 45 -13.19 -36.10 -36.24
N LEU A 46 -12.06 -36.02 -35.52
CA LEU A 46 -11.40 -37.20 -34.97
C LEU A 46 -12.28 -37.93 -33.97
N GLU A 47 -12.96 -37.20 -33.08
CA GLU A 47 -13.85 -37.76 -32.06
C GLU A 47 -15.09 -38.45 -32.65
N ASN A 48 -15.69 -37.85 -33.68
CA ASN A 48 -16.94 -38.37 -34.26
C ASN A 48 -16.73 -39.41 -35.37
N ASN A 49 -15.71 -39.22 -36.21
CA ASN A 49 -15.47 -40.01 -37.40
C ASN A 49 -14.29 -40.98 -37.26
N GLY A 50 -13.52 -40.87 -36.16
CA GLY A 50 -12.40 -41.78 -35.86
C GLY A 50 -11.15 -41.56 -36.71
N ALA A 51 -11.10 -40.49 -37.52
CA ALA A 51 -10.00 -40.21 -38.43
C ALA A 51 -9.66 -38.70 -38.44
N ILE A 52 -8.37 -38.41 -38.62
CA ILE A 52 -7.89 -37.05 -38.82
C ILE A 52 -8.26 -36.62 -40.25
N PRO A 53 -8.83 -35.41 -40.46
CA PRO A 53 -9.14 -34.91 -41.80
C PRO A 53 -7.91 -34.88 -42.72
N THR A 54 -8.15 -35.20 -43.98
CA THR A 54 -7.16 -35.10 -45.06
C THR A 54 -6.88 -33.63 -45.41
N SER A 55 -5.77 -33.38 -46.14
CA SER A 55 -5.44 -32.03 -46.61
C SER A 55 -6.56 -31.41 -47.44
N ASP A 56 -7.21 -32.20 -48.30
CA ASP A 56 -8.32 -31.74 -49.15
C ASP A 56 -9.55 -31.34 -48.32
N GLU A 57 -9.80 -32.02 -47.20
CA GLU A 57 -10.90 -31.69 -46.29
C GLU A 57 -10.60 -30.41 -45.50
N ILE A 58 -9.34 -30.20 -45.11
CA ILE A 58 -8.90 -28.96 -44.48
C ILE A 58 -9.02 -27.78 -45.45
N GLU A 59 -8.60 -27.93 -46.71
CA GLU A 59 -8.78 -26.89 -47.74
C GLU A 59 -10.27 -26.58 -47.96
N LYS A 60 -11.13 -27.60 -48.03
CA LYS A 60 -12.58 -27.42 -48.11
C LYS A 60 -13.14 -26.68 -46.89
N TRP A 61 -12.60 -26.92 -45.70
CA TRP A 61 -13.00 -26.20 -44.49
C TRP A 61 -12.71 -24.70 -44.62
N TYR A 62 -11.51 -24.30 -45.07
CA TYR A 62 -11.19 -22.90 -45.33
C TYR A 62 -12.10 -22.29 -46.41
N ALA A 63 -12.35 -23.04 -47.49
CA ALA A 63 -13.19 -22.58 -48.59
C ALA A 63 -14.67 -22.41 -48.22
N GLN A 64 -15.10 -22.98 -47.09
CA GLN A 64 -16.44 -22.85 -46.53
C GLN A 64 -16.56 -21.71 -45.51
N LEU A 65 -15.45 -21.06 -45.12
CA LEU A 65 -15.51 -19.94 -44.19
C LEU A 65 -16.32 -18.79 -44.80
N PRO A 66 -17.39 -18.32 -44.13
CA PRO A 66 -18.12 -17.16 -44.59
C PRO A 66 -17.25 -15.90 -44.44
N GLN A 67 -17.49 -14.89 -45.27
CA GLN A 67 -16.74 -13.62 -45.21
C GLN A 67 -16.82 -12.96 -43.81
N GLY A 68 -17.95 -13.10 -43.11
CA GLY A 68 -18.12 -12.63 -41.74
C GLY A 68 -17.34 -13.42 -40.68
N ALA A 69 -16.70 -14.54 -41.02
CA ALA A 69 -15.85 -15.27 -40.09
C ALA A 69 -14.61 -14.46 -39.69
N LEU A 70 -13.98 -13.77 -40.63
CA LEU A 70 -12.81 -12.93 -40.36
C LEU A 70 -13.15 -11.73 -39.49
N ILE A 71 -14.31 -11.11 -39.71
CA ILE A 71 -14.80 -10.00 -38.87
C ILE A 71 -14.97 -10.48 -37.43
N ARG A 72 -15.68 -11.61 -37.23
CA ARG A 72 -15.84 -12.18 -35.88
C ARG A 72 -14.52 -12.58 -35.24
N ALA A 73 -13.56 -13.05 -36.03
CA ALA A 73 -12.22 -13.37 -35.53
C ALA A 73 -11.49 -12.10 -35.06
N LYS A 74 -11.60 -10.99 -35.80
CA LYS A 74 -11.09 -9.67 -35.37
C LYS A 74 -11.77 -9.20 -34.08
N ASP A 75 -13.09 -9.29 -33.99
CA ASP A 75 -13.83 -8.90 -32.77
C ASP A 75 -13.37 -9.72 -31.55
N THR A 76 -13.23 -11.03 -31.72
CA THR A 76 -12.74 -11.95 -30.68
C THR A 76 -11.31 -11.60 -30.28
N ALA A 77 -10.44 -11.33 -31.25
CA ALA A 77 -9.06 -10.94 -31.01
C ALA A 77 -8.97 -9.61 -30.26
N GLN A 78 -9.80 -8.63 -30.63
CA GLN A 78 -9.87 -7.35 -29.95
C GLN A 78 -10.32 -7.52 -28.48
N SER A 79 -11.32 -8.35 -28.23
CA SER A 79 -11.74 -8.67 -26.85
C SER A 79 -10.58 -9.28 -26.06
N ARG A 80 -9.93 -10.33 -26.58
CA ARG A 80 -8.82 -11.01 -25.90
C ARG A 80 -7.64 -10.08 -25.62
N LEU A 81 -7.29 -9.21 -26.57
CA LEU A 81 -6.22 -8.21 -26.38
C LEU A 81 -6.61 -7.15 -25.35
N THR A 82 -7.87 -6.74 -25.32
CA THR A 82 -8.39 -5.79 -24.33
C THR A 82 -8.36 -6.40 -22.93
N ASP A 83 -8.84 -7.64 -22.79
CA ASP A 83 -8.86 -8.36 -21.52
C ASP A 83 -7.44 -8.57 -20.99
N TYR A 84 -6.50 -8.95 -21.86
CA TYR A 84 -5.09 -9.08 -21.51
C TYR A 84 -4.50 -7.74 -21.07
N GLY A 85 -4.70 -6.68 -21.86
CA GLY A 85 -4.21 -5.33 -21.53
C GLY A 85 -4.75 -4.82 -20.20
N GLN A 86 -6.05 -5.00 -19.93
CA GLN A 86 -6.66 -4.61 -18.66
C GLN A 86 -6.09 -5.42 -17.50
N SER A 87 -5.94 -6.74 -17.65
CA SER A 87 -5.38 -7.61 -16.61
C SER A 87 -3.95 -7.22 -16.27
N SER A 88 -3.12 -6.89 -17.28
CA SER A 88 -1.75 -6.42 -17.05
C SER A 88 -1.72 -5.07 -16.34
N ILE A 89 -2.61 -4.12 -16.72
CA ILE A 89 -2.71 -2.83 -16.03
C ILE A 89 -3.13 -3.04 -14.58
N ASP A 90 -4.12 -3.89 -14.32
CA ASP A 90 -4.61 -4.16 -12.97
C ASP A 90 -3.52 -4.79 -12.09
N GLU A 91 -2.70 -5.67 -12.66
CA GLU A 91 -1.52 -6.24 -11.97
C GLU A 91 -0.51 -5.15 -11.59
N TYR A 92 -0.13 -4.29 -12.53
CA TYR A 92 0.78 -3.17 -12.26
C TYR A 92 0.22 -2.19 -11.23
N VAL A 93 -1.06 -1.82 -11.36
CA VAL A 93 -1.72 -0.91 -10.40
C VAL A 93 -1.79 -1.54 -9.01
N SER A 94 -2.06 -2.84 -8.92
CA SER A 94 -2.06 -3.57 -7.65
C SER A 94 -0.66 -3.60 -7.01
N GLU A 95 0.39 -3.82 -7.81
CA GLU A 95 1.78 -3.79 -7.33
C GLU A 95 2.17 -2.40 -6.82
N PHE A 96 1.88 -1.34 -7.58
CA PHE A 96 2.11 0.05 -7.15
C PHE A 96 1.34 0.41 -5.88
N ARG A 97 0.07 -0.02 -5.77
CA ARG A 97 -0.74 0.24 -4.57
C ARG A 97 -0.12 -0.42 -3.34
N LYS A 98 0.36 -1.65 -3.49
CA LYS A 98 1.03 -2.37 -2.42
C LYS A 98 2.34 -1.69 -2.00
N GLU A 99 3.13 -1.20 -2.94
CA GLU A 99 4.36 -0.45 -2.64
C GLU A 99 4.06 0.84 -1.84
N ILE A 100 3.01 1.59 -2.22
CA ILE A 100 2.57 2.79 -1.49
C ILE A 100 2.08 2.44 -0.08
N GLU A 101 1.26 1.39 0.06
CA GLU A 101 0.76 0.95 1.36
C GLU A 101 1.90 0.52 2.29
N GLU A 102 2.85 -0.28 1.79
CA GLU A 102 4.05 -0.67 2.54
C GLU A 102 4.90 0.55 2.94
N GLY A 103 5.08 1.51 2.02
CA GLY A 103 5.77 2.77 2.30
C GLY A 103 5.11 3.58 3.41
N LEU A 104 3.77 3.67 3.40
CA LEU A 104 2.99 4.42 4.37
C LEU A 104 3.03 3.74 5.76
N ILE A 105 2.93 2.40 5.80
CA ILE A 105 3.10 1.61 7.02
C ILE A 105 4.51 1.80 7.60
N VAL A 106 5.54 1.75 6.77
CA VAL A 106 6.94 1.95 7.23
C VAL A 106 7.15 3.36 7.77
N SER A 107 6.57 4.39 7.14
CA SER A 107 6.65 5.76 7.65
C SER A 107 5.95 5.91 9.01
N GLU A 108 4.75 5.35 9.18
CA GLU A 108 3.98 5.42 10.43
C GLU A 108 4.72 4.72 11.59
N ILE A 109 5.29 3.54 11.31
CA ILE A 109 6.11 2.80 12.28
C ILE A 109 7.36 3.61 12.66
N ARG A 110 7.98 4.30 11.70
CA ARG A 110 9.18 5.11 11.95
C ARG A 110 8.87 6.34 12.79
N GLU A 111 7.72 6.98 12.62
CA GLU A 111 7.27 8.08 13.47
C GLU A 111 6.94 7.59 14.89
N SER A 112 6.22 6.49 15.02
CA SER A 112 5.93 5.86 16.32
C SER A 112 7.20 5.46 17.08
N LYS A 113 8.25 4.99 16.39
CA LYS A 113 9.54 4.66 17.02
C LYS A 113 10.31 5.89 17.53
N LYS A 114 10.09 7.10 16.99
CA LYS A 114 10.73 8.33 17.47
C LYS A 114 10.14 8.83 18.79
N PHE A 115 8.87 8.49 19.08
CA PHE A 115 8.19 8.88 20.30
C PHE A 115 8.78 8.21 21.55
N TRP A 116 9.08 6.90 21.50
CA TRP A 116 9.53 6.12 22.65
C TRP A 116 10.84 6.61 23.31
N PRO A 117 11.91 6.94 22.56
CA PRO A 117 13.12 7.51 23.14
C PRO A 117 12.86 8.85 23.85
N GLN A 118 12.07 9.73 23.23
CA GLN A 118 11.77 11.05 23.79
C GLN A 118 10.89 10.96 25.04
N PHE A 119 9.90 10.05 25.02
CA PHE A 119 9.09 9.73 26.20
C PHE A 119 9.95 9.20 27.36
N GLY A 120 10.87 8.27 27.09
CA GLY A 120 11.75 7.70 28.11
C GLY A 120 12.70 8.74 28.73
N VAL A 121 13.32 9.60 27.91
CA VAL A 121 14.20 10.67 28.39
C VAL A 121 13.43 11.67 29.28
N ASN A 122 12.23 12.08 28.86
CA ASN A 122 11.41 13.01 29.63
C ASN A 122 10.94 12.40 30.96
N LEU A 123 10.54 11.12 30.96
CA LEU A 123 10.12 10.42 32.17
C LEU A 123 11.28 10.24 33.15
N ALA A 124 12.46 9.85 32.67
CA ALA A 124 13.66 9.72 33.50
C ALA A 124 14.10 11.08 34.08
N GLY A 125 14.05 12.15 33.29
CA GLY A 125 14.36 13.51 33.75
C GLY A 125 13.39 14.01 34.83
N GLY A 126 12.09 13.78 34.65
CA GLY A 126 11.07 14.11 35.64
C GLY A 126 11.26 13.32 36.95
N PHE A 127 11.53 12.01 36.85
CA PHE A 127 11.80 11.16 38.00
C PHE A 127 13.06 11.58 38.75
N ALA A 128 14.18 11.79 38.05
CA ALA A 128 15.43 12.26 38.66
C ALA A 128 15.26 13.60 39.37
N SER A 129 14.53 14.54 38.75
CA SER A 129 14.24 15.85 39.36
C SER A 129 13.40 15.70 40.64
N SER A 130 12.39 14.83 40.62
CA SER A 130 11.55 14.57 41.79
C SER A 130 12.35 13.97 42.95
N VAL A 131 13.28 13.05 42.67
CA VAL A 131 14.16 12.44 43.67
C VAL A 131 15.09 13.50 44.28
N LEU A 132 15.71 14.34 43.44
CA LEU A 132 16.60 15.40 43.91
C LEU A 132 15.88 16.43 44.78
N ILE A 133 14.70 16.89 44.37
CA ILE A 133 13.88 17.84 45.13
C ILE A 133 13.43 17.21 46.46
N THR A 134 13.00 15.95 46.43
CA THR A 134 12.59 15.23 47.64
C THR A 134 13.75 15.07 48.62
N ALA A 135 14.94 14.71 48.13
CA ALA A 135 16.14 14.61 48.96
C ALA A 135 16.52 15.95 49.59
N LEU A 136 16.47 17.04 48.81
CA LEU A 136 16.76 18.39 49.30
C LEU A 136 15.78 18.82 50.40
N LEU A 137 14.48 18.66 50.16
CA LEU A 137 13.43 18.99 51.13
C LEU A 137 13.54 18.15 52.41
N THR A 138 13.85 16.86 52.27
CA THR A 138 14.01 15.96 53.41
C THR A 138 15.24 16.35 54.24
N SER A 139 16.35 16.72 53.61
CA SER A 139 17.55 17.19 54.30
C SER A 139 17.34 18.51 55.05
N LEU A 140 16.65 19.47 54.42
CA LEU A 140 16.25 20.73 55.05
C LEU A 140 15.35 20.50 56.27
N ALA A 141 14.33 19.64 56.13
CA ALA A 141 13.45 19.29 57.23
C ALA A 141 14.24 18.64 58.38
N PHE A 142 15.13 17.70 58.07
CA PHE A 142 15.95 17.04 59.10
C PHE A 142 16.83 18.04 59.87
N MET A 143 17.49 18.99 59.19
CA MET A 143 18.26 20.03 59.87
C MET A 143 17.39 20.91 60.79
N LEU A 144 16.22 21.33 60.30
CA LEU A 144 15.30 22.16 61.09
C LEU A 144 14.77 21.42 62.32
N PHE A 145 14.43 20.14 62.21
CA PHE A 145 13.90 19.38 63.34
C PHE A 145 14.98 18.87 64.31
N ASN A 146 16.24 18.74 63.88
CA ASN A 146 17.32 18.18 64.71
C ASN A 146 18.15 19.25 65.47
N ASP A 147 18.38 20.44 64.90
CA ASP A 147 19.20 21.49 65.54
C ASP A 147 18.37 22.57 66.26
N THR A 148 17.05 22.52 66.15
CA THR A 148 16.19 23.50 66.80
C THR A 148 15.75 22.97 68.16
N SER A 149 16.56 23.21 69.19
CA SER A 149 16.09 23.21 70.57
C SER A 149 14.86 24.12 70.66
N GLU A 150 13.66 23.52 70.80
CA GLU A 150 12.36 24.21 70.88
C GLU A 150 12.37 25.33 71.94
N SER A 151 13.26 25.23 72.94
CA SER A 151 13.43 26.21 74.01
C SER A 151 14.13 27.52 73.60
N GLU A 152 14.95 27.54 72.54
CA GLU A 152 15.72 28.73 72.15
C GLU A 152 14.95 29.64 71.18
N LEU A 153 14.11 29.06 70.32
CA LEU A 153 13.19 29.82 69.46
C LEU A 153 12.02 30.40 70.26
N ALA A 154 11.45 29.63 71.18
CA ALA A 154 10.36 30.09 72.03
C ALA A 154 10.80 31.23 72.97
N SER A 155 12.01 31.16 73.53
CA SER A 155 12.55 32.23 74.38
C SER A 155 12.90 33.50 73.58
N LYS A 156 13.44 33.38 72.36
CA LYS A 156 13.71 34.56 71.49
C LYS A 156 12.41 35.23 71.00
N LEU A 157 11.35 34.47 70.76
CA LEU A 157 10.03 35.02 70.42
C LEU A 157 9.37 35.71 71.61
N LYS A 158 9.43 35.11 72.80
CA LYS A 158 8.87 35.71 74.02
C LYS A 158 9.61 37.00 74.42
N HIS A 159 10.94 37.02 74.34
CA HIS A 159 11.74 38.22 74.62
C HIS A 159 11.45 39.36 73.63
N LYS A 160 11.25 39.07 72.34
CA LYS A 160 10.87 40.11 71.35
C LYS A 160 9.46 40.66 71.57
N LEU A 161 8.51 39.85 72.04
CA LEU A 161 7.15 40.28 72.35
C LEU A 161 7.09 41.14 73.62
N GLU A 162 7.84 40.78 74.67
CA GLU A 162 7.90 41.56 75.92
C GLU A 162 8.60 42.92 75.75
N VAL A 163 9.66 43.00 74.92
CA VAL A 163 10.36 44.27 74.65
C VAL A 163 9.52 45.23 73.79
N ASN A 164 8.69 44.72 72.88
CA ASN A 164 7.80 45.58 72.08
C ASN A 164 6.54 46.00 72.85
N ALA A 165 6.02 45.19 73.78
CA ALA A 165 4.86 45.54 74.60
C ALA A 165 5.16 46.65 75.62
N HIS A 166 6.40 46.73 76.15
CA HIS A 166 6.82 47.82 77.04
C HIS A 166 7.37 49.06 76.32
N GLY A 167 7.50 49.03 74.98
CA GLY A 167 7.92 50.16 74.16
C GLY A 167 6.79 51.14 73.80
N GLU A 168 5.53 50.68 73.74
CA GLU A 168 4.38 51.52 73.34
C GLU A 168 3.68 52.24 74.51
N GLU A 169 3.90 51.86 75.77
CA GLU A 169 3.19 52.45 76.92
C GLU A 169 3.84 53.72 77.52
N ARG A 170 4.96 54.22 76.95
CA ARG A 170 5.65 55.44 77.44
C ARG A 170 5.63 56.65 76.50
N SER A 171 4.83 56.62 75.43
CA SER A 171 4.64 57.78 74.54
C SER A 171 3.18 58.27 74.53
N ASN A 172 2.62 58.56 75.70
CA ASN A 172 1.48 59.47 75.85
C ASN A 172 1.30 59.89 77.32
N LYS A 173 2.06 60.91 77.75
CA LYS A 173 1.67 61.94 78.73
C LYS A 173 2.73 63.02 78.83
#